data_AF-A0A7Y4R224-F1
#
_entry.id   AF-A0A7Y4R224-F1
#
_cell.length_a   1.000
_cell.length_b   1.000
_cell.length_c   1.000
_cell.angle_alpha   90.00
_cell.angle_beta   90.00
_cell.angle_gamma   90.00
#
_symmetry.space_group_name_H-M   'P 1'
#
loop_
_entity.id
_entity.type
_entity.pdbx_description
1 polymer ?
#
loop_
_entity_poly.entity_id
_entity_poly.type
_entity_poly.pdbx_seq_one_letter_code
_entity_poly.pdbx_strand_id
1 'polypeptide(L)'
;MRQLLFKRILASIIDYTIVAGYAGVLFLCTNIISLKFNLKLSENPMIGQLIGFLILTLPVITYSYLTEKSVWRGTIGKRLQKIIVLTDQSKISRSILLRNILKYLPWEIAHTGVHWIVYYSSNSIETPIWVWVILILPQIVSVMYFISIVSSKGESSIYDRISMTSLFEKI
;
A
#
# COMPACT_ATOMS: atom_id res chain seq x y z
N MET A 1 -20.00 -13.93 9.98
CA MET A 1 -19.01 -13.16 10.77
C MET A 1 -17.57 -13.62 10.56
N ARG A 2 -17.15 -14.85 10.91
CA ARG A 2 -15.77 -15.34 10.66
C ARG A 2 -15.42 -15.45 9.15
N GLN A 3 -16.44 -15.61 8.31
CA GLN A 3 -16.33 -15.67 6.86
C GLN A 3 -15.85 -14.35 6.23
N LEU A 4 -16.31 -13.18 6.71
CA LEU A 4 -15.92 -11.89 6.14
C LEU A 4 -14.44 -11.59 6.39
N LEU A 5 -13.93 -11.88 7.59
CA LEU A 5 -12.51 -11.79 7.92
C LEU A 5 -11.67 -12.62 6.93
N PHE A 6 -12.04 -13.88 6.71
CA PHE A 6 -11.31 -14.76 5.80
C PHE A 6 -11.34 -14.25 4.36
N LYS A 7 -12.52 -13.84 3.87
CA LYS A 7 -12.69 -13.25 2.54
C LYS A 7 -11.87 -11.96 2.39
N ARG A 8 -11.80 -11.11 3.43
CA ARG A 8 -10.99 -9.89 3.43
C ARG A 8 -9.49 -10.20 3.35
N ILE A 9 -9.02 -11.21 4.07
CA ILE A 9 -7.62 -11.68 4.01
C ILE A 9 -7.33 -12.20 2.61
N LEU A 10 -8.17 -13.09 2.07
CA LEU A 10 -7.98 -13.66 0.74
C LEU A 10 -8.03 -12.59 -0.37
N ALA A 11 -8.95 -11.63 -0.26
CA ALA A 11 -9.01 -10.46 -1.15
C ALA A 11 -7.71 -9.64 -1.09
N SER A 12 -7.16 -9.44 0.11
CA SER A 12 -5.90 -8.71 0.29
C SER A 12 -4.71 -9.48 -0.30
N ILE A 13 -4.66 -10.81 -0.15
CA ILE A 13 -3.63 -11.66 -0.76
C ILE A 13 -3.67 -11.51 -2.28
N ILE A 14 -4.85 -11.64 -2.89
CA ILE A 14 -5.00 -11.50 -4.35
C ILE A 14 -4.57 -10.11 -4.82
N ASP A 15 -5.01 -9.05 -4.14
CA ASP A 15 -4.61 -7.68 -4.47
C ASP A 15 -3.08 -7.49 -4.37
N TYR A 16 -2.45 -8.01 -3.32
CA TYR A 16 -0.99 -7.94 -3.17
C TYR A 16 -0.24 -8.81 -4.18
N THR A 17 -0.80 -9.93 -4.64
CA THR A 17 -0.23 -10.71 -5.75
C THR A 17 -0.22 -9.90 -7.05
N ILE A 18 -1.29 -9.15 -7.34
CA ILE A 18 -1.35 -8.25 -8.51
C ILE A 18 -0.30 -7.14 -8.38
N VAL A 19 -0.21 -6.52 -7.20
CA VAL A 19 0.78 -5.47 -6.92
C VAL A 19 2.21 -6.02 -7.00
N ALA A 20 2.47 -7.22 -6.49
CA ALA A 20 3.77 -7.88 -6.59
C ALA A 20 4.14 -8.21 -8.04
N GLY A 21 3.19 -8.68 -8.84
CA GLY A 21 3.39 -8.88 -10.28
C GLY A 21 3.75 -7.57 -11.00
N TYR A 22 3.04 -6.48 -10.70
CA TYR A 22 3.36 -5.15 -11.20
C TYR A 22 4.76 -4.69 -10.80
N ALA A 23 5.12 -4.80 -9.51
CA ALA A 23 6.44 -4.45 -9.00
C ALA A 23 7.55 -5.31 -9.64
N GLY A 24 7.30 -6.60 -9.88
CA GLY A 24 8.22 -7.50 -10.58
C GLY A 24 8.47 -7.09 -12.03
N VAL A 25 7.41 -6.76 -12.77
CA VAL A 25 7.54 -6.20 -14.13
C VAL A 25 8.32 -4.89 -14.10
N LEU A 26 8.01 -4.01 -13.15
CA LEU A 26 8.71 -2.75 -13.00
C LEU A 26 10.21 -2.96 -12.76
N PHE A 27 10.56 -3.86 -11.85
CA PHE A 27 11.93 -4.23 -11.55
C PHE A 27 12.65 -4.78 -12.78
N LEU A 28 12.03 -5.68 -13.55
CA LEU A 28 12.64 -6.20 -14.77
C LEU A 28 12.88 -5.11 -15.82
N CYS A 29 11.88 -4.25 -16.05
CA CYS A 29 11.98 -3.14 -16.98
C CYS A 29 13.08 -2.16 -16.59
N THR A 30 13.15 -1.75 -15.31
CA THR A 30 14.18 -0.80 -14.85
C THR A 30 15.59 -1.39 -14.95
N ASN A 31 15.77 -2.68 -14.65
CA ASN A 31 17.06 -3.36 -14.82
C ASN A 31 17.48 -3.45 -16.29
N ILE A 32 16.58 -3.86 -17.19
CA ILE A 32 16.88 -3.96 -18.63
C ILE A 32 17.26 -2.58 -19.19
N ILE A 33 16.52 -1.53 -18.84
CA ILE A 33 16.80 -0.16 -19.28
C ILE A 33 18.13 0.32 -18.69
N SER A 34 18.39 0.09 -17.41
CA SER A 34 19.64 0.47 -16.76
C SER A 34 20.85 -0.19 -17.43
N LEU A 35 20.79 -1.49 -17.70
CA LEU A 35 21.84 -2.23 -18.40
C LEU A 35 22.04 -1.75 -19.84
N LYS A 36 20.96 -1.52 -20.59
CA LYS A 36 21.03 -1.13 -22.00
C LYS A 36 21.58 0.28 -22.21
N PHE A 37 21.28 1.19 -21.29
CA PHE A 37 21.63 2.61 -21.41
C PHE A 37 22.74 3.05 -20.44
N ASN A 38 23.37 2.10 -19.72
CA ASN A 38 24.37 2.37 -18.66
C ASN A 38 23.90 3.44 -17.65
N LEU A 39 22.60 3.45 -17.34
CA LEU A 39 22.03 4.39 -16.37
C LEU A 39 22.36 3.90 -14.97
N LYS A 40 23.05 4.73 -14.19
CA LYS A 40 23.23 4.51 -12.76
C LYS A 40 22.00 4.98 -12.00
N LEU A 41 21.61 4.23 -10.97
CA LEU A 41 20.61 4.68 -10.00
C LEU A 41 21.09 5.97 -9.34
N SER A 42 20.16 6.88 -9.05
CA SER A 42 20.50 8.11 -8.34
C SER A 42 21.03 7.76 -6.95
N GLU A 43 22.20 8.29 -6.61
CA GLU A 43 22.78 8.17 -5.27
C GLU A 43 22.04 9.04 -4.24
N ASN A 44 21.19 9.95 -4.69
CA ASN A 44 20.42 10.82 -3.80
C ASN A 44 19.18 10.06 -3.29
N PRO A 45 19.06 9.80 -1.98
CA PRO A 45 17.94 9.04 -1.41
C PRO A 45 16.59 9.73 -1.64
N MET A 46 16.56 11.07 -1.72
CA MET A 46 15.34 11.84 -1.99
C MET A 46 14.84 11.64 -3.43
N ILE A 47 15.77 11.61 -4.40
CA ILE A 47 15.44 11.35 -5.80
C ILE A 47 14.97 9.91 -5.96
N GLY A 48 15.66 8.95 -5.31
CA GLY A 48 15.24 7.56 -5.26
C GLY A 48 13.81 7.40 -4.71
N GLN A 49 13.51 8.04 -3.57
CA GLN A 49 12.18 8.04 -2.98
C GLN A 49 11.13 8.63 -3.92
N LEU A 50 11.41 9.77 -4.56
CA LEU A 50 10.45 10.42 -5.45
C LEU A 50 10.15 9.55 -6.68
N ILE A 51 11.16 8.93 -7.28
CA ILE A 51 10.99 8.01 -8.40
C ILE A 51 10.19 6.78 -7.95
N GLY A 52 10.55 6.19 -6.81
CA GLY A 52 9.83 5.08 -6.21
C GLY A 52 8.36 5.41 -5.95
N PHE A 53 8.07 6.57 -5.37
CA PHE A 53 6.71 7.05 -5.14
C PHE A 53 5.93 7.18 -6.45
N LEU A 54 6.49 7.89 -7.44
CA LEU A 54 5.79 8.20 -8.70
C LEU A 54 5.52 6.96 -9.54
N ILE A 55 6.45 6.00 -9.55
CA ILE A 55 6.38 4.84 -10.44
C ILE A 55 5.82 3.60 -9.73
N LEU A 56 5.91 3.48 -8.41
CA LEU A 56 5.40 2.32 -7.66
C LEU A 56 4.20 2.70 -6.79
N THR A 57 4.39 3.56 -5.78
CA THR A 57 3.34 3.80 -4.76
C THR A 57 2.11 4.49 -5.36
N LEU A 58 2.29 5.56 -6.14
CA LEU A 58 1.20 6.35 -6.70
C LEU A 58 0.32 5.55 -7.68
N PRO A 59 0.87 4.73 -8.61
CA PRO A 59 0.05 3.83 -9.41
C PRO A 59 -0.74 2.81 -8.60
N VAL A 60 -0.16 2.25 -7.53
CA VAL A 60 -0.83 1.29 -6.64
C VAL A 60 -1.99 1.94 -5.87
N ILE A 61 -1.77 3.16 -5.34
CA ILE A 61 -2.82 3.95 -4.70
C ILE A 61 -3.92 4.28 -5.72
N THR A 62 -3.54 4.73 -6.92
CA THR A 62 -4.48 5.08 -7.99
C THR A 62 -5.33 3.88 -8.41
N TYR A 63 -4.72 2.71 -8.62
CA TYR A 63 -5.42 1.45 -8.89
C TYR A 63 -6.47 1.15 -7.80
N SER A 64 -6.06 1.21 -6.53
CA SER A 64 -6.94 0.90 -5.40
C SER A 64 -8.08 1.91 -5.29
N TYR A 65 -7.78 3.20 -5.45
CA TYR A 65 -8.75 4.29 -5.42
C TYR A 65 -9.78 4.19 -6.55
N LEU A 66 -9.33 4.04 -7.80
CA LEU A 66 -10.23 4.01 -8.96
C LEU A 66 -11.14 2.77 -8.92
N THR A 67 -10.60 1.62 -8.54
CA THR A 67 -11.38 0.38 -8.46
C THR A 67 -12.39 0.39 -7.31
N GLU A 68 -12.02 0.91 -6.14
CA GLU A 68 -12.93 1.05 -5.00
C GLU A 68 -13.97 2.16 -5.21
N LYS A 69 -13.65 3.24 -5.92
CA LYS A 69 -14.60 4.32 -6.26
C LYS A 69 -15.59 3.93 -7.37
N SER A 70 -15.21 3.00 -8.23
CA SER A 70 -16.05 2.56 -9.35
C SER A 70 -17.37 1.92 -8.91
N VAL A 71 -18.26 1.66 -9.88
CA VAL A 71 -19.53 0.95 -9.69
C VAL A 71 -19.35 -0.40 -8.97
N TRP A 72 -18.17 -1.03 -9.14
CA TRP A 72 -17.84 -2.30 -8.51
C TRP A 72 -17.55 -2.21 -7.01
N ARG A 73 -17.28 -1.00 -6.49
CA ARG A 73 -16.99 -0.73 -5.07
C ARG A 73 -15.92 -1.63 -4.46
N GLY A 74 -14.93 -2.03 -5.24
CA GLY A 74 -13.89 -2.95 -4.78
C GLY A 74 -12.77 -3.13 -5.79
N THR A 75 -11.58 -3.42 -5.26
CA THR A 75 -10.42 -3.94 -6.02
C THR A 75 -10.70 -5.31 -6.61
N ILE A 76 -9.84 -5.80 -7.50
CA ILE A 76 -10.00 -7.12 -8.14
C ILE A 76 -10.13 -8.23 -7.09
N GLY A 77 -9.26 -8.26 -6.08
CA GLY A 77 -9.34 -9.26 -5.02
C GLY A 77 -10.66 -9.20 -4.25
N LYS A 78 -11.16 -7.99 -3.96
CA LYS A 78 -12.47 -7.82 -3.29
C LYS A 78 -13.64 -8.27 -4.16
N ARG A 79 -13.59 -8.00 -5.47
CA ARG A 79 -14.62 -8.45 -6.43
C ARG A 79 -14.69 -9.98 -6.49
N LEU A 80 -13.53 -10.65 -6.56
CA LEU A 80 -13.45 -12.11 -6.57
C LEU A 80 -13.99 -12.73 -5.28
N GLN A 81 -13.85 -12.03 -4.15
CA GLN A 81 -14.39 -12.45 -2.86
C GLN A 81 -15.81 -11.94 -2.57
N LYS A 82 -16.45 -11.27 -3.53
CA LYS A 82 -17.78 -10.65 -3.39
C LYS A 82 -17.88 -9.70 -2.18
N ILE A 83 -16.83 -8.92 -1.92
CA ILE A 83 -16.82 -7.89 -0.88
C ILE A 83 -16.84 -6.52 -1.54
N ILE A 84 -17.58 -5.58 -0.94
CA ILE A 84 -17.64 -4.18 -1.36
C ILE A 84 -17.23 -3.25 -0.23
N VAL A 85 -16.68 -2.09 -0.60
CA VAL A 85 -16.43 -0.95 0.28
C VAL A 85 -17.68 -0.09 0.32
N LEU A 86 -18.24 0.12 1.51
CA LEU A 86 -19.36 1.03 1.74
C LEU A 86 -18.86 2.34 2.34
N THR A 87 -19.49 3.42 1.91
CA THR A 87 -19.32 4.77 2.42
C THR A 87 -20.51 5.63 1.98
N ASP A 88 -20.64 6.82 2.56
CA ASP A 88 -21.64 7.80 2.16
C ASP A 88 -21.43 8.23 0.70
N GLN A 89 -22.48 8.13 -0.13
CA GLN A 89 -22.43 8.49 -1.54
C GLN A 89 -21.98 9.94 -1.77
N SER A 90 -22.37 10.85 -0.88
CA SER A 90 -21.98 12.26 -0.98
C SER A 90 -20.47 12.49 -0.79
N LYS A 91 -19.78 11.55 -0.13
CA LYS A 91 -18.36 11.65 0.25
C LYS A 91 -17.47 10.58 -0.39
N ILE A 92 -18.02 9.76 -1.29
CA ILE A 92 -17.36 8.57 -1.83
C ILE A 92 -15.94 8.84 -2.34
N SER A 93 -15.73 9.95 -3.06
CA SER A 93 -14.41 10.29 -3.61
C SER A 93 -13.41 10.60 -2.49
N ARG A 94 -13.80 11.39 -1.49
CA ARG A 94 -12.92 11.81 -0.39
C ARG A 94 -12.61 10.66 0.55
N SER A 95 -13.64 9.90 0.93
CA SER A 95 -13.53 8.76 1.84
C SER A 95 -12.63 7.67 1.26
N ILE A 96 -12.81 7.31 -0.02
CA ILE A 96 -12.00 6.26 -0.64
C ILE A 96 -10.55 6.72 -0.87
N LEU A 97 -10.34 8.00 -1.23
CA LEU A 97 -8.99 8.54 -1.34
C LEU A 97 -8.28 8.50 0.03
N LEU A 98 -8.90 9.04 1.07
CA LEU A 98 -8.34 9.05 2.42
C LEU A 98 -8.05 7.64 2.93
N ARG A 99 -8.98 6.70 2.69
CA ARG A 99 -8.82 5.28 3.01
C ARG A 99 -7.55 4.71 2.40
N ASN A 100 -7.32 4.95 1.11
CA ASN A 100 -6.18 4.39 0.39
C ASN A 100 -4.88 5.09 0.77
N ILE A 101 -4.88 6.41 0.99
CA ILE A 101 -3.72 7.12 1.53
C ILE A 101 -3.31 6.52 2.88
N LEU A 102 -4.25 6.39 3.82
CA LEU A 102 -3.95 5.82 5.15
C LEU A 102 -3.52 4.35 5.08
N LYS A 103 -4.15 3.56 4.21
CA LYS A 103 -3.81 2.14 4.01
C LYS A 103 -2.37 1.96 3.54
N TYR A 104 -1.89 2.79 2.60
CA TYR A 104 -0.55 2.70 2.02
C TYR A 104 0.48 3.62 2.71
N LEU A 105 0.07 4.43 3.68
CA LEU A 105 0.97 5.33 4.41
C LEU A 105 2.14 4.59 5.09
N PRO A 106 1.93 3.45 5.79
CA PRO A 106 3.05 2.70 6.36
C PRO A 106 4.06 2.24 5.30
N TRP A 107 3.55 1.79 4.14
CA TRP A 107 4.40 1.40 3.01
C TRP A 107 5.33 2.55 2.62
N GLU A 108 4.76 3.74 2.38
CA GLU A 108 5.54 4.89 1.90
C GLU A 108 6.59 5.37 2.92
N ILE A 109 6.27 5.33 4.21
CA ILE A 109 7.23 5.64 5.29
C ILE A 109 8.38 4.61 5.28
N ALA A 110 8.06 3.31 5.10
CA ALA A 110 9.07 2.27 5.03
C ALA A 110 9.99 2.43 3.81
N HIS A 111 9.47 2.80 2.64
CA HIS A 111 10.28 3.13 1.46
C HIS A 111 11.28 4.24 1.74
N THR A 112 10.83 5.30 2.43
CA THR A 112 11.73 6.40 2.83
C THR A 112 12.88 5.83 3.66
N GLY A 113 12.59 4.99 4.65
CA GLY A 113 13.60 4.30 5.46
C GLY A 113 14.58 3.47 4.62
N VAL A 114 14.07 2.72 3.64
CA VAL A 114 14.88 1.86 2.75
C VAL A 114 15.84 2.69 1.89
N HIS A 115 15.38 3.80 1.30
CA HIS A 115 16.28 4.66 0.51
C HIS A 115 17.40 5.26 1.36
N TRP A 116 17.10 5.67 2.59
CA TRP A 116 18.10 6.25 3.48
C TRP A 116 19.08 5.22 4.07
N ILE A 117 18.61 4.03 4.47
CA ILE A 117 19.53 2.99 4.97
C ILE A 117 20.47 2.48 3.86
N VAL A 118 19.96 2.35 2.62
CA VAL A 118 20.80 2.00 1.46
C VAL A 118 21.84 3.10 1.21
N TYR A 119 21.45 4.37 1.29
CA TYR A 119 22.38 5.49 1.14
C TYR A 119 23.50 5.45 2.19
N TYR A 120 23.16 5.35 3.48
CA TYR A 120 24.17 5.30 4.54
C TYR A 120 25.08 4.07 4.42
N SER A 121 24.50 2.90 4.15
CA SER A 121 25.26 1.66 3.97
C SER A 121 26.20 1.72 2.76
N SER A 122 25.76 2.29 1.63
CA SER A 122 26.58 2.38 0.41
C SER A 122 27.75 3.33 0.57
N ASN A 123 27.60 4.32 1.45
CA ASN A 123 28.66 5.30 1.77
C ASN A 123 29.51 4.89 2.99
N SER A 124 29.30 3.69 3.55
CA SER A 124 29.98 3.22 4.76
C SER A 124 29.82 4.15 5.96
N ILE A 125 28.66 4.82 6.06
CA ILE A 125 28.31 5.72 7.15
C ILE A 125 27.41 4.97 8.14
N GLU A 126 27.61 5.18 9.44
CA GLU A 126 26.72 4.64 10.47
C GLU A 126 25.28 5.14 10.27
N THR A 127 24.33 4.22 10.30
CA THR A 127 22.92 4.54 10.07
C THR A 127 22.34 5.27 11.28
N PRO A 128 21.87 6.52 11.14
CA PRO A 128 21.31 7.28 12.25
C PRO A 128 20.03 6.64 12.81
N ILE A 129 19.75 6.90 14.09
CA ILE A 129 18.59 6.32 14.79
C ILE A 129 17.23 6.66 14.15
N TRP A 130 17.10 7.84 13.53
CA TRP A 130 15.86 8.24 12.91
C TRP A 130 15.48 7.33 11.73
N VAL A 131 16.47 6.76 11.01
CA VAL A 131 16.25 5.79 9.93
C VAL A 131 15.64 4.51 10.49
N TRP A 132 16.14 4.04 11.62
CA TRP A 132 15.58 2.89 12.32
C TRP A 132 14.14 3.16 12.80
N VAL A 133 13.86 4.36 13.31
CA VAL A 133 12.50 4.74 13.72
C VAL A 133 11.52 4.65 12.54
N ILE A 134 11.85 5.22 11.38
CA ILE A 134 10.98 5.15 10.19
C ILE A 134 10.94 3.76 9.56
N LEU A 135 11.91 2.89 9.86
CA LEU A 135 11.90 1.49 9.46
C LEU A 135 11.16 0.57 10.44
N ILE A 136 10.81 1.00 11.66
CA ILE A 136 10.12 0.20 12.68
C ILE A 136 8.66 0.67 12.87
N LEU A 137 8.44 1.99 12.81
CA LEU A 137 7.12 2.59 13.02
C LEU A 137 6.06 2.04 12.05
N PRO A 138 6.31 1.90 10.72
CA PRO A 138 5.34 1.32 9.78
C PRO A 138 4.83 -0.08 10.14
N GLN A 139 5.69 -0.89 10.74
CA GLN A 139 5.41 -2.28 11.11
C GLN A 139 4.46 -2.28 12.30
N ILE A 140 4.72 -1.42 13.29
CA ILE A 140 3.81 -1.21 14.42
C ILE A 140 2.43 -0.76 13.90
N VAL A 141 2.39 0.24 13.00
CA VAL A 141 1.14 0.72 12.42
C VAL A 141 0.42 -0.39 11.63
N SER A 142 1.16 -1.18 10.84
CA SER A 142 0.60 -2.30 10.08
C SER A 142 0.02 -3.39 10.98
N VAL A 143 0.69 -3.71 12.09
CA VAL A 143 0.20 -4.64 13.12
C VAL A 143 -1.05 -4.08 13.79
N MET A 144 -1.08 -2.79 14.15
CA MET A 144 -2.27 -2.14 14.70
C MET A 144 -3.46 -2.21 13.72
N TYR A 145 -3.22 -2.00 12.42
CA TYR A 145 -4.23 -2.16 11.39
C TYR A 145 -4.75 -3.60 11.32
N PHE A 146 -3.86 -4.58 11.34
CA PHE A 146 -4.23 -5.99 11.34
C PHE A 146 -5.04 -6.38 12.57
N ILE A 147 -4.60 -6.01 13.77
CA ILE A 147 -5.33 -6.24 15.03
C ILE A 147 -6.72 -5.61 14.94
N SER A 148 -6.82 -4.39 14.45
CA SER A 148 -8.13 -3.73 14.28
C SER A 148 -9.06 -4.46 13.29
N ILE A 149 -8.51 -5.13 12.27
CA ILE A 149 -9.30 -5.93 11.32
C ILE A 149 -9.79 -7.22 11.97
N VAL A 150 -8.95 -7.87 12.77
CA VAL A 150 -9.32 -9.08 13.51
C VAL A 150 -10.39 -8.76 14.57
N SER A 151 -10.19 -7.69 15.34
CA SER A 151 -11.14 -7.26 16.38
C SER A 151 -12.51 -6.84 15.81
N SER A 152 -12.55 -6.30 14.59
CA SER A 152 -13.79 -5.96 13.89
C SER A 152 -14.40 -7.13 13.10
N LYS A 153 -13.83 -8.34 13.22
CA LYS A 153 -14.24 -9.54 12.46
C LYS A 153 -14.24 -9.32 10.92
N GLY A 154 -13.39 -8.42 10.44
CA GLY A 154 -13.23 -8.09 9.02
C GLY A 154 -14.03 -6.89 8.52
N GLU A 155 -14.97 -6.36 9.30
CA GLU A 155 -15.88 -5.28 8.84
C GLU A 155 -15.18 -3.92 8.70
N SER A 156 -14.15 -3.67 9.50
CA SER A 156 -13.47 -2.36 9.54
C SER A 156 -12.02 -2.45 10.01
N SER A 157 -11.27 -1.36 9.92
CA SER A 157 -9.91 -1.20 10.41
C SER A 157 -9.79 0.21 11.02
N ILE A 158 -8.62 0.56 11.58
CA ILE A 158 -8.36 1.93 12.02
C ILE A 158 -8.48 2.90 10.84
N TYR A 159 -7.84 2.60 9.71
CA TYR A 159 -7.91 3.45 8.53
C TYR A 159 -9.33 3.50 7.94
N ASP A 160 -10.09 2.40 7.97
CA ASP A 160 -11.47 2.39 7.47
C ASP A 160 -12.37 3.29 8.33
N ARG A 161 -12.19 3.29 9.66
CA ARG A 161 -12.93 4.15 10.61
C ARG A 161 -12.61 5.63 10.38
N ILE A 162 -11.33 5.98 10.25
CA ILE A 162 -10.91 7.36 9.98
C ILE A 162 -11.47 7.86 8.65
N SER A 163 -11.54 6.98 7.63
CA SER A 163 -12.09 7.33 6.31
C SER A 163 -13.62 7.23 6.20
N MET A 164 -14.34 6.89 7.28
CA MET A 164 -15.79 6.66 7.26
C MET A 164 -16.19 5.62 6.20
N THR A 165 -15.48 4.50 6.19
CA THR A 165 -15.71 3.36 5.30
C THR A 165 -15.86 2.05 6.08
N SER A 166 -16.48 1.07 5.47
CA SER A 166 -16.62 -0.29 6.01
C SER A 166 -16.66 -1.31 4.87
N LEU A 167 -16.46 -2.59 5.20
CA LEU A 167 -16.56 -3.68 4.24
C LEU A 167 -17.81 -4.51 4.50
N PHE A 168 -18.47 -4.88 3.41
CA PHE A 168 -19.66 -5.71 3.43
C PHE A 168 -19.59 -6.81 2.39
N GLU A 169 -20.15 -7.97 2.73
CA GLU A 169 -20.36 -9.06 1.79
C GLU A 169 -21.54 -8.76 0.88
N LYS A 170 -21.33 -8.87 -0.43
CA LYS A 170 -22.37 -8.75 -1.44
C LYS A 170 -23.16 -10.05 -1.46
N ILE A 171 -24.44 -9.96 -1.06
CA ILE A 171 -25.43 -11.05 -1.14
C ILE A 171 -25.68 -11.39 -2.62
#